data_AF-A0A7W0NXI5-F1
#
_entry.id   AF-A0A7W0NXI5-F1
#
_cell.length_a   1.000
_cell.length_b   1.000
_cell.length_c   1.000
_cell.angle_alpha   90.00
_cell.angle_beta   90.00
_cell.angle_gamma   90.00
#
_symmetry.space_group_name_H-M   'P 1'
#
loop_
_entity.id
_entity.type
_entity.pdbx_description
1 polymer ?
#
loop_
_entity_poly.entity_id
_entity_poly.type
_entity_poly.pdbx_seq_one_letter_code
_entity_poly.pdbx_strand_id
1 'polypeptide(L)'
;MDLYARVNILEGRSVRLTHGDLREVVHLDADPVGRCLSWERLGVDYLHVVDLDAAIRREYRNRPLIDEILKACSLPVQVAGGVRSEQELDRLISAGAWRVVMGTAAIENQNMVWEACRDFSGKVVVALDVLGDGEVVTGGWTGHSGRYLEEVLVEMSSAGAAAFLVGEARRDALTEPPGFAVLAEALAAVEEPVIASGGVRDLNDLVTLSRLRAGNRQLAGVVVGREVTAGRFTIAEARRVITGEAPTRAPGRVEGLRALLRVSDFARSLEFYERVLGFRRLTSWDRNTGSGLVLEASGGETLQLLGPPAGNTWPRPSGVELGFFVEDVQGWHEHLVANGVTVTRELKREAWGDTVFGVDDPDGIRIWFGEAR
;
A
#
# COMPACT_ATOMS: atom_id res chain seq x y z
N MET A 1 -16.33 7.64 10.91
CA MET A 1 -15.10 7.96 10.16
C MET A 1 -15.16 7.13 8.90
N ASP A 2 -15.03 7.77 7.76
CA ASP A 2 -15.24 7.17 6.45
C ASP A 2 -13.90 6.85 5.78
N LEU A 3 -13.90 5.88 4.86
CA LEU A 3 -12.72 5.44 4.10
C LEU A 3 -12.71 6.05 2.71
N TYR A 4 -11.66 6.82 2.42
CA TYR A 4 -11.41 7.42 1.12
C TYR A 4 -10.31 6.61 0.41
N ALA A 5 -10.53 6.17 -0.83
CA ALA A 5 -9.47 5.55 -1.61
C ALA A 5 -8.72 6.57 -2.47
N ARG A 6 -7.38 6.61 -2.35
CA ARG A 6 -6.52 7.44 -3.19
C ARG A 6 -6.27 6.80 -4.55
N VAL A 7 -6.50 7.58 -5.61
CA VAL A 7 -6.11 7.26 -6.98
C VAL A 7 -5.34 8.44 -7.54
N ASN A 8 -4.02 8.30 -7.64
CA ASN A 8 -3.19 9.31 -8.28
C ASN A 8 -3.05 8.98 -9.77
N ILE A 9 -3.15 10.00 -10.61
CA ILE A 9 -3.05 9.89 -12.06
C ILE A 9 -1.88 10.76 -12.53
N LEU A 10 -0.98 10.14 -13.28
CA LEU A 10 0.13 10.80 -13.94
C LEU A 10 0.29 10.21 -15.34
N GLU A 11 0.33 11.05 -16.36
CA GLU A 11 0.46 10.68 -17.77
C GLU A 11 -0.61 9.66 -18.20
N GLY A 12 -1.85 9.86 -17.73
CA GLY A 12 -2.99 8.97 -18.01
C GLY A 12 -2.93 7.60 -17.32
N ARG A 13 -1.99 7.39 -16.38
CA ARG A 13 -1.80 6.11 -15.68
C ARG A 13 -1.99 6.24 -14.18
N SER A 14 -2.42 5.15 -13.55
CA SER A 14 -2.45 5.04 -12.09
C SER A 14 -1.01 4.97 -11.58
N VAL A 15 -0.69 5.82 -10.60
CA VAL A 15 0.65 5.84 -10.01
C VAL A 15 0.60 5.85 -8.50
N ARG A 16 1.73 5.50 -7.89
CA ARG A 16 2.04 5.76 -6.50
C ARG A 16 3.33 6.57 -6.45
N LEU A 17 3.37 7.56 -5.56
CA LEU A 17 4.59 8.30 -5.26
C LEU A 17 5.21 7.71 -4.00
N THR A 18 6.49 7.35 -4.07
CA THR A 18 7.27 6.97 -2.89
C THR A 18 7.66 8.27 -2.17
N HIS A 19 7.31 8.39 -0.88
CA HIS A 19 7.48 9.62 -0.07
C HIS A 19 6.86 10.91 -0.67
N GLY A 20 5.92 10.79 -1.62
CA GLY A 20 5.39 11.95 -2.35
C GLY A 20 6.33 12.51 -3.42
N ASP A 21 7.45 11.83 -3.72
CA ASP A 21 8.43 12.26 -4.71
C ASP A 21 8.07 11.77 -6.13
N LEU A 22 8.06 12.71 -7.09
CA LEU A 22 7.81 12.44 -8.51
C LEU A 22 8.99 11.80 -9.22
N ARG A 23 10.17 11.79 -8.61
CA ARG A 23 11.33 11.04 -9.10
C ARG A 23 11.20 9.55 -8.78
N GLU A 24 10.36 9.20 -7.81
CA GLU A 24 10.16 7.83 -7.34
C GLU A 24 8.72 7.36 -7.61
N VAL A 25 8.28 7.56 -8.86
CA VAL A 25 6.98 7.13 -9.35
C VAL A 25 6.99 5.62 -9.58
N VAL A 26 6.05 4.93 -8.95
CA VAL A 26 5.73 3.53 -9.22
C VAL A 26 4.44 3.49 -10.03
N HIS A 27 4.54 3.06 -11.29
CA HIS A 27 3.37 2.80 -12.12
C HIS A 27 2.63 1.57 -11.59
N LEU A 28 1.30 1.66 -11.59
CA LEU A 28 0.43 0.58 -11.11
C LEU A 28 -0.26 -0.07 -12.31
N ASP A 29 -0.42 -1.39 -12.28
CA ASP A 29 -0.88 -2.20 -13.42
C ASP A 29 -2.36 -2.01 -13.80
N ALA A 30 -3.13 -1.22 -13.04
CA ALA A 30 -4.54 -0.93 -13.33
C ALA A 30 -4.72 0.41 -14.04
N ASP A 31 -5.49 0.41 -15.13
CA ASP A 31 -5.99 1.64 -15.73
C ASP A 31 -6.76 2.48 -14.68
N PRO A 32 -6.72 3.83 -14.71
CA PRO A 32 -7.30 4.65 -13.65
C PRO A 32 -8.79 4.44 -13.40
N VAL A 33 -9.58 4.16 -14.45
CA VAL A 33 -11.01 3.87 -14.34
C VAL A 33 -11.22 2.52 -13.65
N GLY A 34 -10.55 1.47 -14.12
CA GLY A 34 -10.55 0.13 -13.54
C GLY A 34 -10.08 0.11 -12.09
N ARG A 35 -9.10 0.96 -11.75
CA ARG A 35 -8.64 1.15 -10.37
C ARG A 35 -9.73 1.76 -9.48
N CYS A 36 -10.42 2.79 -9.95
CA CYS A 36 -11.55 3.38 -9.21
C CYS A 36 -12.69 2.37 -9.00
N LEU A 37 -13.07 1.65 -10.05
CA LEU A 37 -14.08 0.59 -9.96
C LEU A 37 -13.65 -0.56 -9.03
N SER A 38 -12.35 -0.86 -8.96
CA SER A 38 -11.82 -1.84 -8.01
C SER A 38 -11.99 -1.36 -6.57
N TRP A 39 -11.75 -0.09 -6.28
CA TRP A 39 -11.98 0.46 -4.95
C TRP A 39 -13.45 0.43 -4.55
N GLU A 40 -14.34 0.71 -5.49
CA GLU A 40 -15.78 0.58 -5.29
C GLU A 40 -16.17 -0.86 -4.91
N ARG A 41 -15.66 -1.87 -5.65
CA ARG A 41 -15.87 -3.28 -5.30
C ARG A 41 -15.30 -3.68 -3.93
N LEU A 42 -14.24 -3.03 -3.48
CA LEU A 42 -13.66 -3.25 -2.15
C LEU A 42 -14.48 -2.59 -1.03
N GLY A 43 -15.44 -1.72 -1.36
CA GLY A 43 -16.37 -1.12 -0.40
C GLY A 43 -15.79 0.06 0.38
N VAL A 44 -15.03 0.93 -0.27
CA VAL A 44 -14.70 2.26 0.27
C VAL A 44 -15.91 3.20 0.18
N ASP A 45 -15.93 4.26 1.00
CA ASP A 45 -17.07 5.19 1.04
C ASP A 45 -16.94 6.29 -0.04
N TYR A 46 -15.70 6.71 -0.34
CA TYR A 46 -15.40 7.78 -1.28
C TYR A 46 -14.14 7.51 -2.09
N LEU A 47 -14.04 8.15 -3.26
CA LEU A 47 -12.81 8.19 -4.06
C LEU A 47 -12.15 9.57 -3.93
N HIS A 48 -10.84 9.58 -3.69
CA HIS A 48 -9.99 10.77 -3.74
C HIS A 48 -9.04 10.65 -4.94
N VAL A 49 -9.46 11.26 -6.05
CA VAL A 49 -8.72 11.21 -7.33
C VAL A 49 -7.84 12.44 -7.44
N VAL A 50 -6.55 12.25 -7.73
CA VAL A 50 -5.57 13.34 -7.82
C VAL A 50 -4.95 13.37 -9.21
N ASP A 51 -5.19 14.45 -9.95
CA ASP A 51 -4.50 14.73 -11.22
C ASP A 51 -3.13 15.37 -10.92
N LEU A 52 -2.07 14.56 -10.99
CA LEU A 52 -0.70 15.01 -10.71
C LEU A 52 -0.13 15.88 -11.85
N ASP A 53 -0.56 15.68 -13.10
CA ASP A 53 -0.16 16.54 -14.22
C ASP A 53 -0.70 17.96 -14.01
N ALA A 54 -1.96 18.10 -13.61
CA ALA A 54 -2.53 19.41 -13.30
C ALA A 54 -1.93 20.01 -12.01
N ALA A 55 -1.74 19.19 -10.98
CA ALA A 55 -1.18 19.63 -9.69
C ALA A 55 0.22 20.22 -9.85
N ILE A 56 1.12 19.48 -10.52
CA ILE A 56 2.55 19.81 -10.55
C ILE A 56 2.95 20.48 -11.86
N ARG A 57 2.57 19.90 -13.01
CA ARG A 57 3.01 20.37 -14.33
C ARG A 57 2.13 21.50 -14.88
N ARG A 58 0.99 21.78 -14.24
CA ARG A 58 -0.04 22.71 -14.72
C ARG A 58 -0.60 22.33 -16.08
N GLU A 59 -0.63 21.03 -16.36
CA GLU A 59 -1.12 20.47 -17.62
C GLU A 59 -2.41 19.70 -17.38
N TYR A 60 -3.49 20.08 -18.08
CA TYR A 60 -4.81 19.48 -17.89
C TYR A 60 -5.10 18.34 -18.87
N ARG A 61 -4.06 17.56 -19.21
CA ARG A 61 -4.16 16.46 -20.19
C ARG A 61 -5.08 15.33 -19.73
N ASN A 62 -5.25 15.15 -18.42
CA ASN A 62 -6.09 14.09 -17.85
C ASN A 62 -7.58 14.47 -17.74
N ARG A 63 -8.01 15.67 -18.16
CA ARG A 63 -9.43 16.08 -18.09
C ARG A 63 -10.41 15.04 -18.68
N PRO A 64 -10.19 14.50 -19.91
CA PRO A 64 -11.10 13.51 -20.47
C PRO A 64 -11.19 12.23 -19.62
N LEU A 65 -10.05 11.81 -19.04
CA LEU A 65 -9.97 10.64 -18.17
C LEU A 65 -10.66 10.88 -16.82
N ILE A 66 -10.51 12.08 -16.24
CA ILE A 66 -11.25 12.45 -15.03
C ILE A 66 -12.76 12.42 -15.30
N ASP A 67 -13.21 12.95 -16.43
CA ASP A 67 -14.63 12.93 -16.82
C ASP A 67 -15.14 11.49 -17.01
N GLU A 68 -14.30 10.59 -17.51
CA GLU A 68 -14.61 9.16 -17.62
C GLU A 68 -14.76 8.52 -16.24
N ILE A 69 -13.85 8.79 -15.31
CA ILE A 69 -13.93 8.30 -13.92
C ILE A 69 -15.21 8.79 -13.24
N LEU A 70 -15.52 10.09 -13.37
CA LEU A 70 -16.72 10.69 -12.77
C LEU A 70 -18.02 10.07 -13.31
N LYS A 71 -18.03 9.61 -14.57
CA LYS A 71 -19.19 8.93 -15.17
C LYS A 71 -19.27 7.44 -14.81
N ALA A 72 -18.14 6.78 -14.65
CA ALA A 72 -18.07 5.33 -14.45
C ALA A 72 -18.34 4.90 -13.00
N CYS A 73 -17.89 5.70 -12.03
CA CYS A 73 -17.99 5.37 -10.61
C CYS A 73 -19.36 5.72 -10.04
N SER A 74 -19.92 4.85 -9.19
CA SER A 74 -21.14 5.16 -8.45
C SER A 74 -20.87 5.84 -7.10
N LEU A 75 -19.66 5.65 -6.55
CA LEU A 75 -19.23 6.33 -5.33
C LEU A 75 -19.01 7.83 -5.55
N PRO A 76 -19.26 8.68 -4.52
CA PRO A 76 -18.94 10.09 -4.63
C PRO A 76 -17.42 10.29 -4.76
N VAL A 77 -17.03 11.06 -5.78
CA VAL A 77 -15.63 11.33 -6.11
C VAL A 77 -15.27 12.75 -5.73
N GLN A 78 -14.24 12.91 -4.90
CA GLN A 78 -13.57 14.20 -4.74
C GLN A 78 -12.36 14.28 -5.66
N VAL A 79 -12.29 15.33 -6.47
CA VAL A 79 -11.20 15.54 -7.43
C VAL A 79 -10.24 16.59 -6.91
N ALA A 80 -8.95 16.26 -6.90
CA ALA A 80 -7.85 17.13 -6.54
C ALA A 80 -6.90 17.29 -7.74
N GLY A 81 -6.10 18.36 -7.69
CA GLY A 81 -5.02 18.57 -8.63
C GLY A 81 -5.25 19.81 -9.50
N GLY A 82 -4.49 20.87 -9.20
CA GLY A 82 -4.31 21.98 -10.11
C GLY A 82 -5.49 22.93 -10.34
N VAL A 83 -6.56 22.87 -9.54
CA VAL A 83 -7.70 23.79 -9.65
C VAL A 83 -7.30 25.20 -9.24
N ARG A 84 -7.12 26.06 -10.24
CA ARG A 84 -6.57 27.44 -10.09
C ARG A 84 -7.45 28.51 -10.74
N SER A 85 -8.61 28.14 -11.26
CA SER A 85 -9.58 29.08 -11.78
C SER A 85 -11.01 28.60 -11.54
N GLU A 86 -11.94 29.54 -11.48
CA GLU A 86 -13.37 29.26 -11.31
C GLU A 86 -13.91 28.40 -12.44
N GLN A 87 -13.39 28.59 -13.67
CA GLN A 87 -13.80 27.76 -14.81
C GLN A 87 -13.42 26.28 -14.63
N GLU A 88 -12.26 25.99 -14.03
CA GLU A 88 -11.88 24.60 -13.77
C GLU A 88 -12.72 23.99 -12.65
N LEU A 89 -13.06 24.78 -11.64
CA LEU A 89 -13.96 24.36 -10.57
C LEU A 89 -15.36 24.04 -11.10
N ASP A 90 -15.96 24.96 -11.86
CA ASP A 90 -17.28 24.78 -12.47
C ASP A 90 -17.30 23.57 -13.41
N ARG A 91 -16.24 23.38 -14.21
CA ARG A 91 -16.09 22.21 -15.08
C ARG A 91 -16.14 20.91 -14.29
N LEU A 92 -15.36 20.79 -13.22
CA LEU A 92 -15.30 19.57 -12.39
C LEU A 92 -16.65 19.27 -11.72
N ILE A 93 -17.29 20.30 -11.16
CA ILE A 93 -18.60 20.16 -10.50
C ILE A 93 -19.66 19.76 -11.54
N SER A 94 -19.68 20.42 -12.70
CA SER A 94 -20.59 20.12 -13.81
C SER A 94 -20.36 18.73 -14.40
N ALA A 95 -19.12 18.22 -14.36
CA ALA A 95 -18.79 16.86 -14.78
C ALA A 95 -19.21 15.79 -13.76
N GLY A 96 -19.68 16.17 -12.57
CA GLY A 96 -20.21 15.26 -11.55
C GLY A 96 -19.29 15.06 -10.34
N ALA A 97 -18.22 15.86 -10.18
CA ALA A 97 -17.43 15.81 -8.97
C ALA A 97 -18.32 16.10 -7.74
N TRP A 98 -18.29 15.20 -6.76
CA TRP A 98 -19.01 15.39 -5.51
C TRP A 98 -18.46 16.61 -4.77
N ARG A 99 -17.12 16.70 -4.73
CA ARG A 99 -16.34 17.80 -4.16
C ARG A 99 -15.08 18.05 -4.98
N VAL A 100 -14.54 19.26 -4.87
CA VAL A 100 -13.28 19.68 -5.49
C VAL A 100 -12.31 20.11 -4.42
N VAL A 101 -11.10 19.55 -4.45
CA VAL A 101 -10.07 19.76 -3.44
C VAL A 101 -9.11 20.85 -3.92
N MET A 102 -8.98 21.91 -3.12
CA MET A 102 -8.13 23.05 -3.37
C MET A 102 -7.04 23.13 -2.29
N GLY A 103 -5.78 22.97 -2.68
CA GLY A 103 -4.62 23.08 -1.78
C GLY A 103 -3.94 24.43 -1.90
N THR A 104 -2.97 24.53 -2.81
CA THR A 104 -2.17 25.74 -3.04
C THR A 104 -2.99 27.02 -3.23
N ALA A 105 -4.15 26.94 -3.90
CA ALA A 105 -5.03 28.10 -4.09
C ALA A 105 -5.58 28.67 -2.76
N ALA A 106 -5.80 27.84 -1.74
CA ALA A 106 -6.25 28.30 -0.42
C ALA A 106 -5.19 29.15 0.32
N ILE A 107 -3.95 29.11 -0.16
CA ILE A 107 -2.83 29.89 0.38
C ILE A 107 -2.51 31.07 -0.53
N GLU A 108 -2.35 30.82 -1.84
CA GLU A 108 -1.87 31.82 -2.81
C GLU A 108 -2.98 32.71 -3.38
N ASN A 109 -4.24 32.26 -3.37
CA ASN A 109 -5.38 32.98 -3.94
C ASN A 109 -6.66 32.75 -3.13
N GLN A 110 -6.68 33.27 -1.92
CA GLN A 110 -7.76 33.04 -0.96
C GLN A 110 -9.10 33.61 -1.41
N ASN A 111 -9.09 34.75 -2.11
CA ASN A 111 -10.30 35.36 -2.66
C ASN A 111 -11.03 34.41 -3.60
N MET A 112 -10.29 33.69 -4.45
CA MET A 112 -10.86 32.67 -5.32
C MET A 112 -11.51 31.55 -4.52
N VAL A 113 -10.89 31.10 -3.41
CA VAL A 113 -11.47 30.04 -2.57
C VAL A 113 -12.72 30.54 -1.84
N TRP A 114 -12.74 31.80 -1.39
CA TRP A 114 -13.93 32.44 -0.82
C TRP A 114 -15.09 32.51 -1.82
N GLU A 115 -14.83 32.99 -3.04
CA GLU A 115 -15.82 33.03 -4.12
C GLU A 115 -16.31 31.61 -4.46
N ALA A 116 -15.40 30.65 -4.58
CA ALA A 116 -15.71 29.25 -4.83
C ALA A 116 -16.62 28.64 -3.74
N CYS A 117 -16.32 28.87 -2.46
CA CYS A 117 -17.13 28.37 -1.36
C CYS A 117 -18.53 29.02 -1.32
N ARG A 118 -18.62 30.32 -1.67
CA ARG A 118 -19.89 31.03 -1.78
C ARG A 118 -20.75 30.51 -2.93
N ASP A 119 -20.15 30.40 -4.11
CA ASP A 119 -20.88 30.10 -5.35
C ASP A 119 -21.16 28.60 -5.48
N PHE A 120 -20.32 27.75 -4.86
CA PHE A 120 -20.46 26.29 -4.81
C PHE A 120 -20.48 25.76 -3.37
N SER A 121 -21.46 26.21 -2.58
CA SER A 121 -21.61 25.80 -1.17
C SER A 121 -21.61 24.28 -1.00
N GLY A 122 -20.79 23.77 -0.08
CA GLY A 122 -20.65 22.34 0.23
C GLY A 122 -19.78 21.54 -0.76
N LYS A 123 -19.22 22.18 -1.80
CA LYS A 123 -18.42 21.52 -2.85
C LYS A 123 -16.91 21.65 -2.68
N VAL A 124 -16.42 22.65 -1.98
CA VAL A 124 -14.98 22.93 -1.87
C VAL A 124 -14.38 22.27 -0.64
N VAL A 125 -13.33 21.47 -0.82
CA VAL A 125 -12.51 20.91 0.27
C VAL A 125 -11.16 21.59 0.25
N VAL A 126 -10.66 22.04 1.40
CA VAL A 126 -9.33 22.62 1.49
C VAL A 126 -8.33 21.56 1.91
N ALA A 127 -7.27 21.36 1.13
CA ALA A 127 -6.18 20.44 1.47
C ALA A 127 -5.00 21.20 2.07
N LEU A 128 -4.60 20.82 3.28
CA LEU A 128 -3.51 21.41 4.02
C LEU A 128 -2.50 20.32 4.37
N ASP A 129 -1.36 20.34 3.71
CA ASP A 129 -0.19 19.57 4.10
C ASP A 129 0.72 20.51 4.89
N VAL A 130 1.21 20.06 6.06
CA VAL A 130 2.03 20.90 6.96
C VAL A 130 3.35 20.25 7.32
N LEU A 131 4.36 21.05 7.63
CA LEU A 131 5.61 20.58 8.24
C LEU A 131 5.39 20.30 9.74
N GLY A 132 6.37 19.65 10.36
CA GLY A 132 6.30 19.29 11.79
C GLY A 132 6.23 20.48 12.75
N ASP A 133 6.54 21.70 12.29
CA ASP A 133 6.37 22.95 13.03
C ASP A 133 5.02 23.65 12.76
N GLY A 134 4.14 23.02 11.98
CA GLY A 134 2.80 23.51 11.65
C GLY A 134 2.73 24.43 10.42
N GLU A 135 3.86 24.72 9.75
CA GLU A 135 3.87 25.54 8.54
C GLU A 135 3.20 24.80 7.37
N VAL A 136 2.26 25.44 6.68
CA VAL A 136 1.60 24.87 5.49
C VAL A 136 2.54 24.89 4.29
N VAL A 137 2.62 23.79 3.56
CA VAL A 137 3.42 23.68 2.32
C VAL A 137 2.56 23.83 1.06
N THR A 138 3.15 24.40 0.02
CA THR A 138 2.49 24.62 -1.28
C THR A 138 3.29 24.03 -2.44
N GLY A 139 2.79 24.16 -3.68
CA GLY A 139 3.54 23.83 -4.88
C GLY A 139 3.83 22.34 -5.09
N GLY A 140 3.00 21.45 -4.54
CA GLY A 140 3.30 20.01 -4.55
C GLY A 140 4.39 19.65 -3.54
N TRP A 141 4.23 20.11 -2.30
CA TRP A 141 5.07 19.79 -1.14
C TRP A 141 6.49 20.38 -1.14
N THR A 142 6.83 21.24 -2.09
CA THR A 142 8.17 21.85 -2.20
C THR A 142 8.26 23.29 -1.69
N GLY A 143 7.13 24.00 -1.59
CA GLY A 143 7.09 25.41 -1.20
C GLY A 143 6.85 25.63 0.30
N HIS A 144 7.44 26.68 0.85
CA HIS A 144 7.18 27.22 2.19
C HIS A 144 6.21 28.40 2.06
N SER A 145 5.11 28.40 2.82
CA SER A 145 4.08 29.44 2.71
C SER A 145 4.27 30.60 3.67
N GLY A 146 5.01 30.41 4.77
CA GLY A 146 5.04 31.32 5.91
C GLY A 146 3.72 31.40 6.69
N ARG A 147 2.79 30.48 6.44
CA ARG A 147 1.47 30.42 7.08
C ARG A 147 1.30 29.15 7.89
N TYR A 148 0.59 29.22 9.00
CA TYR A 148 0.43 28.09 9.92
C TYR A 148 -0.96 27.47 9.86
N LEU A 149 -1.03 26.20 10.25
CA LEU A 149 -2.24 25.36 10.16
C LEU A 149 -3.49 26.04 10.74
N GLU A 150 -3.44 26.46 12.00
CA GLU A 150 -4.58 27.08 12.70
C GLU A 150 -5.09 28.33 11.97
N GLU A 151 -4.17 29.21 11.54
CA GLU A 151 -4.51 30.45 10.84
C GLU A 151 -5.29 30.16 9.55
N VAL A 152 -4.77 29.23 8.74
CA VAL A 152 -5.38 28.88 7.45
C VAL A 152 -6.71 28.16 7.66
N LEU A 153 -6.81 27.30 8.67
CA LEU A 153 -8.05 26.60 9.01
C LEU A 153 -9.19 27.58 9.36
N VAL A 154 -8.92 28.55 10.25
CA VAL A 154 -9.93 29.53 10.68
C VAL A 154 -10.39 30.41 9.51
N GLU A 155 -9.46 30.85 8.66
CA GLU A 155 -9.78 31.66 7.49
C GLU A 155 -10.62 30.90 6.46
N MET A 156 -10.27 29.65 6.19
CA MET A 156 -10.98 28.82 5.22
C MET A 156 -12.31 28.27 5.77
N SER A 157 -12.42 28.12 7.09
CA SER A 157 -13.70 27.87 7.77
C SER A 157 -14.63 29.07 7.58
N SER A 158 -14.11 30.29 7.80
CA SER A 158 -14.85 31.53 7.53
C SER A 158 -15.25 31.69 6.06
N ALA A 159 -14.46 31.15 5.13
CA ALA A 159 -14.79 31.09 3.70
C ALA A 159 -15.99 30.17 3.39
N GLY A 160 -16.28 29.20 4.26
CA GLY A 160 -17.31 28.18 4.04
C GLY A 160 -16.78 26.89 3.40
N ALA A 161 -15.53 26.51 3.68
CA ALA A 161 -14.99 25.22 3.25
C ALA A 161 -15.89 24.06 3.71
N ALA A 162 -16.13 23.08 2.85
CA ALA A 162 -17.02 21.95 3.16
C ALA A 162 -16.37 20.86 4.02
N ALA A 163 -15.03 20.80 3.99
CA ALA A 163 -14.19 19.91 4.78
C ALA A 163 -12.72 20.32 4.65
N PHE A 164 -11.89 19.79 5.54
CA PHE A 164 -10.44 19.93 5.51
C PHE A 164 -9.77 18.57 5.34
N LEU A 165 -8.89 18.46 4.34
CA LEU A 165 -8.02 17.30 4.16
C LEU A 165 -6.63 17.65 4.70
N VAL A 166 -6.26 17.08 5.84
CA VAL A 166 -5.06 17.49 6.59
C VAL A 166 -4.03 16.37 6.63
N GLY A 167 -2.78 16.71 6.35
CA GLY A 167 -1.64 15.80 6.38
C GLY A 167 -0.38 16.46 6.92
N GLU A 168 0.55 15.63 7.39
CA GLU A 168 1.90 16.07 7.71
C GLU A 168 2.82 15.67 6.56
N ALA A 169 3.43 16.66 5.92
CA ALA A 169 4.32 16.51 4.79
C ALA A 169 5.65 15.88 5.22
N ARG A 170 6.38 15.31 4.24
CA ARG A 170 7.73 14.72 4.40
C ARG A 170 7.80 13.49 5.31
N ARG A 171 6.67 12.97 5.79
CA ARG A 171 6.64 11.71 6.53
C ARG A 171 6.74 10.52 5.60
N ASP A 172 7.52 9.52 6.03
CA ASP A 172 7.55 8.23 5.37
C ASP A 172 6.41 7.35 5.86
N ALA A 173 5.32 7.26 5.09
CA ALA A 173 4.20 6.37 5.40
C ALA A 173 4.59 4.88 5.56
N LEU A 174 5.79 4.42 5.18
CA LEU A 174 6.26 3.05 5.47
C LEU A 174 6.59 2.87 6.95
N THR A 175 7.19 3.88 7.59
CA THR A 175 7.86 3.78 8.89
C THR A 175 7.26 4.72 9.94
N GLU A 176 6.68 5.84 9.51
CA GLU A 176 6.08 6.86 10.35
C GLU A 176 4.54 6.84 10.31
N PRO A 177 3.87 6.95 11.47
CA PRO A 177 2.41 7.03 11.52
C PRO A 177 1.90 8.34 10.89
N PRO A 178 0.57 8.48 10.72
CA PRO A 178 -0.04 9.79 10.46
C PRO A 178 0.35 10.83 11.53
N GLY A 179 0.31 12.10 11.14
CA GLY A 179 0.48 13.26 12.03
C GLY A 179 -0.65 13.42 13.03
N PHE A 180 -0.71 12.55 14.04
CA PHE A 180 -1.80 12.56 15.01
C PHE A 180 -1.95 13.89 15.76
N ALA A 181 -0.83 14.56 16.07
CA ALA A 181 -0.85 15.87 16.73
C ALA A 181 -1.45 16.95 15.82
N VAL A 182 -0.96 17.04 14.59
CA VAL A 182 -1.49 17.93 13.53
C VAL A 182 -2.99 17.71 13.31
N LEU A 183 -3.44 16.46 13.25
CA LEU A 183 -4.85 16.11 13.07
C LEU A 183 -5.70 16.50 14.29
N ALA A 184 -5.17 16.35 15.50
CA ALA A 184 -5.86 16.76 16.73
C ALA A 184 -5.99 18.29 16.83
N GLU A 185 -4.94 19.03 16.44
CA GLU A 185 -4.95 20.49 16.35
C GLU A 185 -6.00 20.96 15.34
N ALA A 186 -5.98 20.40 14.13
CA ALA A 186 -6.98 20.73 13.11
C ALA A 186 -8.40 20.43 13.58
N LEU A 187 -8.63 19.29 14.22
CA LEU A 187 -9.93 18.93 14.76
C LEU A 187 -10.39 19.89 15.86
N ALA A 188 -9.47 20.44 16.66
CA ALA A 188 -9.80 21.41 17.69
C ALA A 188 -10.12 22.81 17.14
N ALA A 189 -9.46 23.21 16.05
CA ALA A 189 -9.54 24.59 15.51
C ALA A 189 -10.84 24.91 14.74
N VAL A 190 -11.45 23.92 14.08
CA VAL A 190 -12.60 24.13 13.18
C VAL A 190 -13.72 23.15 13.48
N GLU A 191 -14.98 23.47 13.15
CA GLU A 191 -16.13 22.58 13.37
C GLU A 191 -16.38 21.62 12.21
N GLU A 192 -15.89 21.98 11.03
CA GLU A 192 -16.05 21.27 9.77
C GLU A 192 -15.41 19.87 9.79
N PRO A 193 -15.84 18.96 8.90
CA PRO A 193 -15.23 17.65 8.76
C PRO A 193 -13.72 17.72 8.50
N VAL A 194 -12.91 17.13 9.40
CA VAL A 194 -11.46 16.94 9.20
C VAL A 194 -11.20 15.51 8.74
N ILE A 195 -10.48 15.36 7.63
CA ILE A 195 -10.14 14.10 6.97
C ILE A 195 -8.62 13.95 7.00
N ALA A 196 -8.11 12.82 7.49
CA ALA A 196 -6.68 12.54 7.43
C ALA A 196 -6.26 12.22 5.98
N SER A 197 -5.25 12.94 5.46
CA SER A 197 -4.83 12.85 4.06
C SER A 197 -4.03 11.58 3.72
N GLY A 198 -3.66 10.76 4.71
CA GLY A 198 -2.98 9.48 4.50
C GLY A 198 -1.93 9.19 5.55
N GLY A 199 -0.89 8.46 5.17
CA GLY A 199 0.22 8.10 6.06
C GLY A 199 -0.06 6.90 6.97
N VAL A 200 -1.17 6.19 6.77
CA VAL A 200 -1.50 4.98 7.55
C VAL A 200 -0.44 3.93 7.28
N ARG A 201 0.14 3.31 8.32
CA ARG A 201 1.05 2.16 8.13
C ARG A 201 0.33 0.83 8.26
N ASP A 202 -0.58 0.74 9.22
CA ASP A 202 -1.26 -0.47 9.63
C ASP A 202 -2.62 -0.20 10.31
N LEU A 203 -3.26 -1.27 10.79
CA LEU A 203 -4.54 -1.19 11.49
C LEU A 203 -4.45 -0.48 12.85
N ASN A 204 -3.29 -0.44 13.53
CA ASN A 204 -3.15 0.27 14.80
C ASN A 204 -3.18 1.79 14.58
N ASP A 205 -2.62 2.27 13.46
CA ASP A 205 -2.75 3.67 13.08
C ASP A 205 -4.24 4.02 12.85
N LEU A 206 -5.03 3.14 12.23
CA LEU A 206 -6.48 3.34 12.08
C LEU A 206 -7.23 3.33 13.42
N VAL A 207 -6.84 2.47 14.38
CA VAL A 207 -7.37 2.50 15.76
C VAL A 207 -7.08 3.85 16.41
N THR A 208 -5.86 4.38 16.24
CA THR A 208 -5.47 5.66 16.82
C THR A 208 -6.27 6.80 16.20
N LEU A 209 -6.34 6.85 14.86
CA LEU A 209 -7.14 7.83 14.13
C LEU A 209 -8.62 7.78 14.52
N SER A 210 -9.21 6.58 14.62
CA SER A 210 -10.62 6.41 14.99
C SER A 210 -10.91 6.80 16.44
N ARG A 211 -9.89 7.00 17.28
CA ARG A 211 -9.98 7.46 18.67
C ARG A 211 -9.61 8.93 18.89
N LEU A 212 -9.07 9.63 17.88
CA LEU A 212 -8.80 11.06 18.00
C LEU A 212 -10.11 11.84 18.16
N ARG A 213 -10.17 12.70 19.18
CA ARG A 213 -11.35 13.47 19.55
C ARG A 213 -10.97 14.91 19.92
N ALA A 214 -11.85 15.85 19.57
CA ALA A 214 -11.89 17.18 20.15
C ALA A 214 -13.34 17.45 20.59
N GLY A 215 -13.58 17.45 21.90
CA GLY A 215 -14.94 17.44 22.44
C GLY A 215 -15.74 16.21 22.00
N ASN A 216 -16.91 16.41 21.41
CA ASN A 216 -17.76 15.35 20.85
C ASN A 216 -17.44 15.02 19.37
N ARG A 217 -16.44 15.67 18.77
CA ARG A 217 -16.08 15.53 17.36
C ARG A 217 -14.94 14.52 17.19
N GLN A 218 -14.94 13.87 16.04
CA GLN A 218 -13.92 12.91 15.60
C GLN A 218 -13.54 13.20 14.15
N LEU A 219 -12.44 12.60 13.68
CA LEU A 219 -12.12 12.63 12.26
C LEU A 219 -13.28 12.10 11.42
N ALA A 220 -13.64 12.86 10.40
CA ALA A 220 -14.71 12.50 9.47
C ALA A 220 -14.29 11.37 8.54
N GLY A 221 -13.00 11.29 8.18
CA GLY A 221 -12.48 10.22 7.34
C GLY A 221 -10.97 10.08 7.35
N VAL A 222 -10.49 9.07 6.63
CA VAL A 222 -9.08 8.84 6.35
C VAL A 222 -8.90 8.38 4.91
N VAL A 223 -7.91 8.95 4.24
CA VAL A 223 -7.47 8.51 2.92
C VAL A 223 -6.52 7.32 3.06
N VAL A 224 -6.85 6.21 2.42
CA VAL A 224 -6.03 5.01 2.30
C VAL A 224 -5.73 4.73 0.83
N GLY A 225 -4.66 4.00 0.54
CA GLY A 225 -4.45 3.56 -0.84
C GLY A 225 -3.35 2.53 -0.94
N ARG A 226 -2.12 2.97 -0.71
CA ARG A 226 -0.92 2.16 -0.85
C ARG A 226 -0.95 0.93 0.05
N GLU A 227 -1.42 1.10 1.27
CA GLU A 227 -1.42 0.13 2.37
C GLU A 227 -2.29 -1.07 2.01
N VAL A 228 -3.43 -0.79 1.39
CA VAL A 228 -4.32 -1.82 0.87
C VAL A 228 -3.70 -2.47 -0.35
N THR A 229 -3.17 -1.69 -1.30
CA THR A 229 -2.56 -2.26 -2.50
C THR A 229 -1.27 -3.02 -2.24
N ALA A 230 -0.56 -2.72 -1.15
CA ALA A 230 0.64 -3.42 -0.70
C ALA A 230 0.29 -4.55 0.30
N GLY A 231 -0.99 -4.88 0.47
CA GLY A 231 -1.43 -6.03 1.27
C GLY A 231 -1.23 -5.89 2.78
N ARG A 232 -1.03 -4.67 3.31
CA ARG A 232 -0.86 -4.45 4.75
C ARG A 232 -2.15 -4.64 5.54
N PHE A 233 -3.29 -4.33 4.92
CA PHE A 233 -4.63 -4.64 5.40
C PHE A 233 -5.65 -4.54 4.26
N THR A 234 -6.82 -5.11 4.46
CA THR A 234 -7.97 -5.01 3.55
C THR A 234 -8.94 -3.91 3.97
N ILE A 235 -9.77 -3.41 3.05
CA ILE A 235 -10.85 -2.47 3.39
C ILE A 235 -11.82 -3.06 4.42
N ALA A 236 -12.09 -4.37 4.35
CA ALA A 236 -12.91 -5.05 5.34
C ALA A 236 -12.29 -4.98 6.75
N GLU A 237 -10.99 -5.22 6.89
CA GLU A 237 -10.29 -5.09 8.19
C GLU A 237 -10.27 -3.64 8.69
N ALA A 238 -9.99 -2.69 7.80
CA ALA A 238 -10.03 -1.26 8.12
C ALA A 238 -11.42 -0.86 8.65
N ARG A 239 -12.48 -1.29 7.98
CA ARG A 239 -13.86 -0.98 8.37
C ARG A 239 -14.19 -1.53 9.76
N ARG A 240 -13.85 -2.79 10.06
CA ARG A 240 -14.06 -3.38 11.40
C ARG A 240 -13.38 -2.56 12.50
N VAL A 241 -12.13 -2.18 12.28
CA VAL A 241 -11.36 -1.37 13.24
C VAL A 241 -12.02 -0.01 13.48
N ILE A 242 -12.49 0.63 12.42
CA ILE A 242 -13.11 1.96 12.49
C ILE A 242 -14.50 1.91 13.14
N THR A 243 -15.26 0.83 12.94
CA THR A 243 -16.56 0.62 13.58
C THR A 243 -16.46 0.09 15.02
N GLY A 244 -15.25 -0.12 15.53
CA GLY A 244 -15.01 -0.59 16.90
C GLY A 244 -15.22 -2.10 17.09
N GLU A 245 -15.35 -2.86 16.00
CA GLU A 245 -15.29 -4.31 16.05
C GLU A 245 -13.83 -4.72 16.34
N ALA A 246 -13.63 -5.53 17.37
CA ALA A 246 -12.31 -5.98 17.75
C ALA A 246 -11.65 -6.70 16.55
N PRO A 247 -10.48 -6.26 16.09
CA PRO A 247 -9.78 -6.98 15.04
C PRO A 247 -9.45 -8.37 15.57
N THR A 248 -9.94 -9.42 14.90
CA THR A 248 -9.53 -10.81 15.14
C THR A 248 -8.11 -11.00 14.61
N ARG A 249 -7.12 -10.37 15.24
CA ARG A 249 -5.71 -10.68 15.00
C ARG A 249 -5.27 -11.80 15.94
N ALA A 250 -4.37 -12.65 15.44
CA ALA A 250 -3.56 -13.50 16.30
C ALA A 250 -2.83 -12.63 17.34
N PRO A 251 -2.54 -13.15 18.55
CA PRO A 251 -2.06 -12.36 19.70
C PRO A 251 -0.65 -11.74 19.52
N GLY A 252 -0.03 -11.87 18.35
CA GLY A 252 1.29 -11.32 18.07
C GLY A 252 1.68 -11.47 16.60
N ARG A 253 2.83 -10.88 16.26
CA ARG A 253 3.47 -11.04 14.95
C ARG A 253 4.06 -12.44 14.85
N VAL A 254 3.91 -13.09 13.70
CA VAL A 254 4.69 -14.29 13.37
C VAL A 254 6.15 -13.87 13.19
N GLU A 255 7.05 -14.36 14.05
CA GLU A 255 8.47 -13.98 14.04
C GLU A 255 9.30 -14.73 12.98
N GLY A 256 8.78 -15.85 12.47
CA GLY A 256 9.46 -16.60 11.41
C GLY A 256 8.60 -17.74 10.87
N LEU A 257 8.93 -18.18 9.66
CA LEU A 257 8.38 -19.37 9.02
C LEU A 257 9.50 -20.40 8.87
N ARG A 258 9.21 -21.64 9.24
CA ARG A 258 10.12 -22.77 9.05
C ARG A 258 9.39 -23.86 8.27
N ALA A 259 9.93 -24.22 7.10
CA ALA A 259 9.47 -25.39 6.37
C ALA A 259 10.07 -26.65 7.02
N LEU A 260 9.23 -27.63 7.32
CA LEU A 260 9.66 -28.91 7.89
C LEU A 260 9.36 -30.02 6.89
N LEU A 261 10.42 -30.70 6.45
CA LEU A 261 10.35 -31.83 5.55
C LEU A 261 10.61 -33.11 6.32
N ARG A 262 9.67 -34.04 6.17
CA ARG A 262 9.82 -35.42 6.60
C ARG A 262 10.39 -36.20 5.43
N VAL A 263 11.66 -36.60 5.55
CA VAL A 263 12.40 -37.25 4.47
C VAL A 263 12.48 -38.76 4.72
N SER A 264 12.37 -39.55 3.66
CA SER A 264 12.40 -41.02 3.73
C SER A 264 13.83 -41.55 3.85
N ASP A 265 14.80 -40.85 3.26
CA ASP A 265 16.23 -41.11 3.37
C ASP A 265 16.95 -39.83 3.81
N PHE A 266 17.27 -39.76 5.10
CA PHE A 266 17.88 -38.57 5.69
C PHE A 266 19.25 -38.25 5.08
N ALA A 267 20.06 -39.26 4.75
CA ALA A 267 21.40 -39.04 4.22
C ALA A 267 21.34 -38.51 2.78
N ARG A 268 20.47 -39.08 1.96
CA ARG A 268 20.26 -38.64 0.57
C ARG A 268 19.69 -37.22 0.50
N SER A 269 18.71 -36.90 1.34
CA SER A 269 18.13 -35.56 1.35
C SER A 269 19.11 -34.54 1.94
N LEU A 270 19.91 -34.91 2.93
CA LEU A 270 21.00 -34.08 3.42
C LEU A 270 22.02 -33.73 2.33
N GLU A 271 22.45 -34.72 1.55
CA GLU A 271 23.35 -34.49 0.42
C GLU A 271 22.75 -33.51 -0.60
N PHE A 272 21.49 -33.70 -0.96
CA PHE A 272 20.80 -32.80 -1.89
C PHE A 272 20.72 -31.35 -1.36
N TYR A 273 20.17 -31.14 -0.17
CA TYR A 273 19.94 -29.79 0.34
C TYR A 273 21.25 -29.05 0.73
N GLU A 274 22.26 -29.76 1.24
CA GLU A 274 23.51 -29.13 1.67
C GLU A 274 24.56 -29.05 0.55
N ARG A 275 24.70 -30.08 -0.28
CA ARG A 275 25.76 -30.12 -1.32
C ARG A 275 25.27 -29.67 -2.68
N VAL A 276 24.06 -30.06 -3.07
CA VAL A 276 23.52 -29.68 -4.39
C VAL A 276 22.93 -28.27 -4.31
N LEU A 277 22.08 -27.96 -3.32
CA LEU A 277 21.51 -26.62 -3.15
C LEU A 277 22.39 -25.66 -2.35
N GLY A 278 23.44 -26.15 -1.70
CA GLY A 278 24.41 -25.30 -1.00
C GLY A 278 23.90 -24.68 0.30
N PHE A 279 22.82 -25.19 0.89
CA PHE A 279 22.26 -24.62 2.11
C PHE A 279 23.20 -24.78 3.30
N ARG A 280 23.30 -23.75 4.12
CA ARG A 280 24.24 -23.73 5.24
C ARG A 280 23.65 -24.44 6.45
N ARG A 281 24.40 -25.40 6.99
CA ARG A 281 24.02 -26.11 8.21
C ARG A 281 24.05 -25.20 9.44
N LEU A 282 22.93 -25.12 10.17
CA LEU A 282 22.83 -24.37 11.42
C LEU A 282 22.98 -25.27 12.65
N THR A 283 22.20 -26.36 12.73
CA THR A 283 22.24 -27.29 13.86
C THR A 283 21.71 -28.67 13.49
N SER A 284 22.29 -29.73 14.04
CA SER A 284 21.90 -31.13 13.85
C SER A 284 21.70 -31.83 15.18
N TRP A 285 20.84 -32.84 15.19
CA TRP A 285 20.72 -33.77 16.30
C TRP A 285 20.51 -35.19 15.79
N ASP A 286 20.95 -36.14 16.61
CA ASP A 286 20.67 -37.56 16.44
C ASP A 286 20.19 -38.12 17.77
N ARG A 287 18.99 -38.73 17.78
CA ARG A 287 18.30 -39.20 18.99
C ARG A 287 17.56 -40.49 18.68
N ASN A 288 17.26 -41.28 19.70
CA ASN A 288 16.45 -42.51 19.57
C ASN A 288 15.06 -42.27 18.95
N THR A 289 14.59 -41.02 18.94
CA THR A 289 13.32 -40.58 18.36
C THR A 289 13.43 -40.07 16.91
N GLY A 290 14.60 -40.21 16.27
CA GLY A 290 14.90 -39.73 14.92
C GLY A 290 16.03 -38.71 14.87
N SER A 291 16.63 -38.58 13.68
CA SER A 291 17.66 -37.60 13.37
C SER A 291 17.04 -36.36 12.73
N GLY A 292 17.66 -35.20 12.91
CA GLY A 292 17.16 -33.98 12.29
C GLY A 292 18.21 -32.90 12.14
N LEU A 293 17.92 -31.96 11.26
CA LEU A 293 18.81 -30.87 10.91
C LEU A 293 18.03 -29.60 10.57
N VAL A 294 18.60 -28.45 10.92
CA VAL A 294 18.16 -27.14 10.42
C VAL A 294 19.23 -26.57 9.49
N LEU A 295 18.78 -26.17 8.30
CA LEU A 295 19.53 -25.52 7.25
C LEU A 295 19.03 -24.08 7.07
N GLU A 296 19.93 -23.15 6.78
CA GLU A 296 19.60 -21.80 6.29
C GLU A 296 19.54 -21.85 4.76
N ALA A 297 18.37 -21.52 4.21
CA ALA A 297 18.12 -21.57 2.76
C ALA A 297 18.40 -20.21 2.08
N SER A 298 18.06 -19.12 2.76
CA SER A 298 18.33 -17.73 2.38
C SER A 298 18.22 -16.87 3.65
N GLY A 299 18.77 -15.65 3.66
CA GLY A 299 18.37 -14.48 4.48
C GLY A 299 17.82 -14.60 5.92
N GLY A 300 17.94 -15.74 6.62
CA GLY A 300 17.22 -16.07 7.86
C GLY A 300 16.06 -17.07 7.69
N GLU A 301 15.65 -17.42 6.47
CA GLU A 301 14.70 -18.50 6.20
C GLU A 301 15.33 -19.88 6.46
N THR A 302 14.61 -20.73 7.22
CA THR A 302 15.12 -22.04 7.63
C THR A 302 14.31 -23.20 7.09
N LEU A 303 15.02 -24.23 6.62
CA LEU A 303 14.48 -25.52 6.25
C LEU A 303 14.90 -26.54 7.31
N GLN A 304 13.95 -27.32 7.81
CA GLN A 304 14.22 -28.40 8.75
C GLN A 304 13.97 -29.76 8.11
N LEU A 305 14.99 -30.62 8.12
CA LEU A 305 14.88 -32.01 7.69
C LEU A 305 14.71 -32.89 8.93
N LEU A 306 13.77 -33.82 8.85
CA LEU A 306 13.57 -34.87 9.85
C LEU A 306 13.64 -36.24 9.19
N GLY A 307 14.49 -37.12 9.72
CA GLY A 307 14.50 -38.54 9.40
C GLY A 307 13.63 -39.34 10.37
N PRO A 308 13.08 -40.49 9.95
CA PRO A 308 12.31 -41.35 10.83
C PRO A 308 13.21 -41.97 11.93
N PRO A 309 12.64 -42.38 13.07
CA PRO A 309 13.33 -43.25 14.02
C PRO A 309 13.81 -44.54 13.33
N ALA A 310 14.88 -45.15 13.86
CA ALA A 310 15.42 -46.40 13.32
C ALA A 310 14.32 -47.48 13.21
N GLY A 311 14.14 -48.04 12.01
CA GLY A 311 13.14 -49.07 11.72
C GLY A 311 11.76 -48.55 11.27
N ASN A 312 11.55 -47.23 11.20
CA ASN A 312 10.30 -46.63 10.72
C ASN A 312 10.45 -46.03 9.32
N THR A 313 9.32 -45.92 8.60
CA THR A 313 9.22 -45.16 7.35
C THR A 313 8.06 -44.17 7.44
N TRP A 314 8.21 -43.03 6.80
CA TRP A 314 7.16 -42.02 6.70
C TRP A 314 6.59 -41.98 5.27
N PRO A 315 5.28 -41.67 5.11
CA PRO A 315 4.71 -41.48 3.78
C PRO A 315 5.32 -40.24 3.12
N ARG A 316 5.39 -40.27 1.78
CA ARG A 316 5.87 -39.12 1.01
C ARG A 316 4.99 -37.89 1.28
N PRO A 317 5.59 -36.70 1.46
CA PRO A 317 4.83 -35.46 1.56
C PRO A 317 3.98 -35.25 0.30
N SER A 318 2.74 -34.81 0.46
CA SER A 318 1.83 -34.49 -0.65
C SER A 318 1.20 -33.12 -0.44
N GLY A 319 1.17 -32.29 -1.49
CA GLY A 319 0.49 -30.99 -1.48
C GLY A 319 1.31 -29.80 -0.98
N VAL A 320 2.64 -29.95 -0.86
CA VAL A 320 3.57 -28.85 -0.56
C VAL A 320 4.59 -28.76 -1.70
N GLU A 321 4.82 -27.56 -2.21
CA GLU A 321 5.89 -27.24 -3.15
C GLU A 321 6.80 -26.18 -2.52
N LEU A 322 8.09 -26.22 -2.85
CA LEU A 322 9.06 -25.21 -2.42
C LEU A 322 9.39 -24.29 -3.58
N GLY A 323 9.42 -22.99 -3.33
CA GLY A 323 9.76 -21.97 -4.32
C GLY A 323 10.98 -21.18 -3.89
N PHE A 324 11.97 -21.07 -4.77
CA PHE A 324 13.17 -20.28 -4.54
C PHE A 324 13.30 -19.20 -5.62
N PHE A 325 13.32 -17.94 -5.20
CA PHE A 325 13.71 -16.86 -6.10
C PHE A 325 15.23 -16.68 -6.06
N VAL A 326 15.85 -16.66 -7.24
CA VAL A 326 17.30 -16.66 -7.41
C VAL A 326 17.71 -15.57 -8.40
N GLU A 327 18.92 -15.06 -8.23
CA GLU A 327 19.48 -13.99 -9.06
C GLU A 327 19.82 -14.46 -10.49
N ASP A 328 20.13 -15.74 -10.68
CA ASP A 328 20.47 -16.33 -11.98
C ASP A 328 19.77 -17.69 -12.15
N VAL A 329 18.51 -17.65 -12.58
CA VAL A 329 17.70 -18.87 -12.73
C VAL A 329 18.26 -19.81 -13.80
N GLN A 330 18.95 -19.29 -14.80
CA GLN A 330 19.56 -20.12 -15.84
C GLN A 330 20.81 -20.84 -15.32
N GLY A 331 21.68 -20.14 -14.58
CA GLY A 331 22.82 -20.76 -13.90
C GLY A 331 22.38 -21.85 -12.91
N TRP A 332 21.28 -21.62 -12.18
CA TRP A 332 20.68 -22.63 -11.30
C TRP A 332 20.18 -23.86 -12.07
N HIS A 333 19.51 -23.66 -13.20
CA HIS A 333 19.06 -24.76 -14.05
C HIS A 333 20.24 -25.62 -14.53
N GLU A 334 21.28 -25.00 -15.06
CA GLU A 334 22.48 -25.68 -15.55
C GLU A 334 23.21 -26.43 -14.43
N HIS A 335 23.35 -25.81 -13.25
CA HIS A 335 23.96 -26.43 -12.07
C HIS A 335 23.21 -27.68 -11.61
N LEU A 336 21.88 -27.63 -11.53
CA LEU A 336 21.08 -28.77 -11.07
C LEU A 336 21.11 -29.93 -12.08
N VAL A 337 21.05 -29.63 -13.38
CA VAL A 337 21.20 -30.64 -14.44
C VAL A 337 22.59 -31.30 -14.37
N ALA A 338 23.65 -30.51 -14.17
CA ALA A 338 25.01 -31.05 -14.05
C ALA A 338 25.19 -31.96 -12.82
N ASN A 339 24.42 -31.73 -11.75
CA ASN A 339 24.38 -32.58 -10.56
C ASN A 339 23.38 -33.76 -10.68
N GLY A 340 22.82 -34.01 -11.87
CA GLY A 340 21.95 -35.16 -12.13
C GLY A 340 20.54 -35.03 -11.54
N VAL A 341 20.10 -33.81 -11.21
CA VAL A 341 18.74 -33.56 -10.71
C VAL A 341 17.74 -33.61 -11.87
N THR A 342 16.60 -34.29 -11.66
CA THR A 342 15.57 -34.43 -12.69
C THR A 342 14.74 -33.15 -12.80
N VAL A 343 14.73 -32.56 -14.00
CA VAL A 343 13.87 -31.43 -14.34
C VAL A 343 12.45 -31.93 -14.60
N THR A 344 11.48 -31.36 -13.87
CA THR A 344 10.05 -31.68 -13.97
C THR A 344 9.24 -30.62 -14.68
N ARG A 345 9.79 -29.41 -14.79
CA ARG A 345 9.27 -28.32 -15.61
C ARG A 345 10.43 -27.61 -16.28
N GLU A 346 10.40 -27.58 -17.61
CA GLU A 346 11.41 -26.90 -18.43
C GLU A 346 11.51 -25.41 -18.10
N LEU A 347 12.73 -24.88 -18.23
CA LEU A 347 13.00 -23.45 -18.06
C LEU A 347 12.21 -22.64 -19.08
N LYS A 348 11.30 -21.80 -18.59
CA LYS A 348 10.38 -21.04 -19.41
C LYS A 348 10.11 -19.66 -18.83
N ARG A 349 9.99 -18.69 -19.73
CA ARG A 349 9.47 -17.37 -19.40
C ARG A 349 7.94 -17.38 -19.38
N GLU A 350 7.38 -16.94 -18.28
CA GLU A 350 5.94 -16.86 -18.04
C GLU A 350 5.33 -15.60 -18.61
N ALA A 351 4.00 -15.63 -18.82
CA ALA A 351 3.26 -14.51 -19.42
C ALA A 351 3.33 -13.23 -18.57
N TRP A 352 3.56 -13.36 -17.26
CA TRP A 352 3.70 -12.26 -16.31
C TRP A 352 5.15 -11.79 -16.11
N GLY A 353 6.11 -12.32 -16.87
CA GLY A 353 7.46 -11.77 -16.96
C GLY A 353 8.58 -12.61 -16.32
N ASP A 354 8.25 -13.38 -15.29
CA ASP A 354 9.18 -14.26 -14.56
C ASP A 354 9.76 -15.35 -15.46
N THR A 355 10.99 -15.77 -15.19
CA THR A 355 11.56 -16.99 -15.79
C THR A 355 11.65 -18.07 -14.72
N VAL A 356 11.06 -19.23 -14.96
CA VAL A 356 10.94 -20.30 -13.97
C VAL A 356 11.25 -21.69 -14.55
N PHE A 357 11.73 -22.60 -13.70
CA PHE A 357 11.82 -24.03 -13.98
C PHE A 357 11.50 -24.84 -12.72
N GLY A 358 11.32 -26.15 -12.86
CA GLY A 358 10.99 -27.03 -11.74
C GLY A 358 11.80 -28.32 -11.74
N VAL A 359 12.10 -28.81 -10.55
CA VAL A 359 12.76 -30.09 -10.27
C VAL A 359 12.03 -30.79 -9.12
N ASP A 360 12.35 -32.06 -8.89
CA ASP A 360 11.93 -32.77 -7.69
C ASP A 360 13.14 -33.01 -6.76
N ASP A 361 12.90 -32.93 -5.46
CA ASP A 361 13.86 -33.37 -4.46
C ASP A 361 13.92 -34.92 -4.37
N PRO A 362 14.84 -35.51 -3.59
CA PRO A 362 14.98 -36.96 -3.45
C PRO A 362 13.72 -37.71 -3.00
N ASP A 363 12.81 -37.01 -2.31
CA ASP A 363 11.55 -37.54 -1.77
C ASP A 363 10.33 -37.26 -2.69
N GLY A 364 10.54 -36.55 -3.79
CA GLY A 364 9.50 -36.18 -4.76
C GLY A 364 8.74 -34.90 -4.41
N ILE A 365 9.28 -34.06 -3.52
CA ILE A 365 8.76 -32.72 -3.29
C ILE A 365 9.14 -31.86 -4.48
N ARG A 366 8.13 -31.22 -5.09
CA ARG A 366 8.38 -30.30 -6.19
C ARG A 366 9.06 -29.04 -5.67
N ILE A 367 10.16 -28.69 -6.31
CA ILE A 367 10.89 -27.44 -6.10
C ILE A 367 10.84 -26.65 -7.40
N TRP A 368 10.44 -25.39 -7.33
CA TRP A 368 10.56 -24.46 -8.45
C TRP A 368 11.53 -23.34 -8.13
N PHE A 369 12.23 -22.91 -9.17
CA PHE A 369 13.16 -21.79 -9.13
C PHE A 369 12.63 -20.69 -10.04
N GLY A 370 12.75 -19.44 -9.61
CA GLY A 370 12.28 -18.29 -10.37
C GLY A 370 13.23 -17.10 -10.30
N GLU A 371 13.28 -16.32 -11.37
CA GLU A 371 13.90 -14.99 -11.40
C GLU A 371 12.78 -13.99 -11.69
N ALA A 372 12.54 -13.06 -10.75
CA ALA A 372 11.56 -11.98 -10.90
C ALA A 372 12.21 -10.80 -11.63
N ARG A 373 11.48 -10.15 -12.53
CA ARG A 373 11.92 -8.95 -13.25
C ARG A 373 11.01 -7.76 -13.04
#